data_AF-A0A496RSN4-F1
#
_entry.id   AF-A0A496RSN4-F1
#
_cell.length_a   1.000
_cell.length_b   1.000
_cell.length_c   1.000
_cell.angle_alpha   90.00
_cell.angle_beta   90.00
_cell.angle_gamma   90.00
#
_symmetry.space_group_name_H-M   'P 1'
#
loop_
_entity.id
_entity.type
_entity.pdbx_description
1 polymer ?
#
loop_
_entity_poly.entity_id
_entity_poly.type
_entity_poly.pdbx_seq_one_letter_code
_entity_poly.pdbx_strand_id
1 'polypeptide(L)'
;MRNHIRKISFLLTKFEFDLLDKISCSGADIAENIEKVKKQGTKFKITFLHEELDDLVAFMDNNIFFEETKLQKKRLIKLQTRVATLLNFMNSIKKPEIKGEQHCNLKYYIFAVSVKDHYGNNKASRHIQIAGTKSLYNFAKVITQSFDFYFDHCFGFYDNLKCYHDSENAYELFVDIGEEPESAKIKGVKKTKIFQAFKKRGEKFLFLFDYGDSWNFVVELKQIKKAKKWDLKPVILKSIGNPPVQYAPLDE
;
A
#
# COMPACT_ATOMS: atom_id res chain seq x y z
N MET A 1 25.09 -9.95 2.74
CA MET A 1 24.49 -10.73 1.62
C MET A 1 23.64 -9.80 0.78
N ARG A 2 23.94 -9.67 -0.53
CA ARG A 2 23.22 -8.74 -1.42
C ARG A 2 21.82 -9.29 -1.68
N ASN A 3 20.78 -8.58 -1.22
CA ASN A 3 19.42 -8.79 -1.70
C ASN A 3 19.47 -8.68 -3.23
N HIS A 4 19.11 -9.75 -3.96
CA HIS A 4 18.85 -9.63 -5.39
C HIS A 4 17.52 -8.90 -5.55
N ILE A 5 17.54 -7.59 -5.34
CA ILE A 5 16.42 -6.70 -5.64
C ILE A 5 16.24 -6.75 -7.15
N ARG A 6 15.17 -7.41 -7.61
CA ARG A 6 14.83 -7.47 -9.04
C ARG A 6 14.37 -6.08 -9.48
N LYS A 7 15.21 -5.43 -10.29
CA LYS A 7 14.89 -4.17 -10.95
C LYS A 7 14.31 -4.46 -12.32
N ILE A 8 13.23 -3.78 -12.66
CA ILE A 8 12.58 -3.84 -13.96
C ILE A 8 12.74 -2.48 -14.60
N SER A 9 13.37 -2.45 -15.77
CA SER A 9 13.47 -1.22 -16.57
C SER A 9 12.68 -1.37 -17.85
N PHE A 10 11.96 -0.32 -18.23
CA PHE A 10 11.26 -0.26 -19.51
C PHE A 10 11.28 1.16 -20.05
N LEU A 11 10.99 1.28 -21.34
CA LEU A 11 10.97 2.56 -22.05
C LEU A 11 9.54 3.09 -22.11
N LEU A 12 9.39 4.35 -21.75
CA LEU A 12 8.17 5.13 -21.86
C LEU A 12 8.29 6.07 -23.06
N THR A 13 7.18 6.27 -23.76
CA THR A 13 7.00 7.44 -24.63
C THR A 13 6.90 8.71 -23.77
N LYS A 14 7.10 9.89 -24.36
CA LYS A 14 6.89 11.18 -23.65
C LYS A 14 5.52 11.23 -22.98
N PHE A 15 4.48 10.83 -23.72
CA PHE A 15 3.11 10.82 -23.25
C PHE A 15 2.88 9.89 -22.04
N GLU A 16 3.49 8.71 -22.03
CA GLU A 16 3.37 7.76 -20.91
C GLU A 16 4.19 8.21 -19.69
N PHE A 17 5.32 8.87 -19.92
CA PHE A 17 6.09 9.49 -18.85
C PHE A 17 5.26 10.59 -18.18
N ASP A 18 4.64 11.48 -18.96
CA ASP A 18 3.80 12.56 -18.42
C ASP A 18 2.58 12.01 -17.64
N LEU A 19 1.99 10.89 -18.09
CA LEU A 19 0.94 10.19 -17.34
C LEU A 19 1.45 9.64 -16.01
N LEU A 20 2.62 8.97 -16.01
CA LEU A 20 3.23 8.45 -14.79
C LEU A 20 3.59 9.56 -13.81
N ASP A 21 4.08 10.69 -14.32
CA ASP A 21 4.37 11.89 -13.54
C ASP A 21 3.11 12.44 -12.87
N LYS A 22 2.02 12.56 -13.63
CA LYS A 22 0.71 12.94 -13.07
C LYS A 22 0.25 11.98 -11.97
N ILE A 23 0.37 10.67 -12.18
CA ILE A 23 0.00 9.63 -11.21
C ILE A 23 0.91 9.69 -9.96
N SER A 24 2.18 10.04 -10.12
CA SER A 24 3.10 10.31 -9.02
C SER A 24 2.64 11.51 -8.17
N CYS A 25 2.17 12.59 -8.80
CA CYS A 25 1.61 13.74 -8.09
C CYS A 25 0.30 13.39 -7.35
N SER A 26 -0.46 12.41 -7.82
CA SER A 26 -1.62 11.86 -7.09
C SER A 26 -1.20 10.92 -5.94
N GLY A 27 0.10 10.65 -5.82
CA GLY A 27 0.77 9.95 -4.73
C GLY A 27 0.91 8.44 -4.91
N ALA A 28 1.16 8.00 -6.14
CA ALA A 28 1.94 6.78 -6.30
C ALA A 28 3.33 7.00 -5.67
N ASP A 29 3.82 6.03 -4.89
CA ASP A 29 5.17 6.03 -4.33
C ASP A 29 6.21 5.73 -5.43
N ILE A 30 6.31 6.62 -6.42
CA ILE A 30 7.17 6.46 -7.60
C ILE A 30 7.99 7.72 -7.92
N ALA A 31 7.88 8.78 -7.12
CA ALA A 31 8.57 10.05 -7.35
C ALA A 31 10.08 9.86 -7.52
N GLU A 32 10.70 9.03 -6.69
CA GLU A 32 12.13 8.70 -6.81
C GLU A 32 12.45 7.96 -8.12
N ASN A 33 11.55 7.11 -8.61
CA ASN A 33 11.72 6.41 -9.88
C ASN A 33 11.66 7.38 -11.04
N ILE A 34 10.80 8.40 -10.96
CA ILE A 34 10.63 9.47 -11.95
C ILE A 34 11.87 10.37 -11.99
N GLU A 35 12.39 10.80 -10.85
CA GLU A 35 13.63 11.60 -10.78
C GLU A 35 14.84 10.88 -11.40
N LYS A 36 14.87 9.54 -11.28
CA LYS A 36 15.96 8.70 -11.81
C LYS A 36 15.77 8.35 -13.30
N VAL A 37 14.74 8.87 -13.97
CA VAL A 37 14.47 8.60 -15.39
C VAL A 37 15.59 9.16 -16.27
N LYS A 38 16.02 8.34 -17.22
CA LYS A 38 17.03 8.73 -18.21
C LYS A 38 16.41 8.82 -19.59
N LYS A 39 16.54 9.97 -20.24
CA LYS A 39 16.16 10.12 -21.65
C LYS A 39 17.07 9.25 -22.52
N GLN A 40 16.48 8.42 -23.38
CA GLN A 40 17.15 7.58 -24.38
C GLN A 40 16.52 7.84 -25.75
N GLY A 41 17.13 8.75 -26.52
CA GLY A 41 16.56 9.24 -27.77
C GLY A 41 15.21 9.94 -27.54
N THR A 42 14.15 9.43 -28.17
CA THR A 42 12.77 9.93 -28.04
C THR A 42 11.99 9.31 -26.89
N LYS A 43 12.60 8.38 -26.13
CA LYS A 43 11.96 7.63 -25.05
C LYS A 43 12.61 7.92 -23.69
N PHE A 44 11.94 7.50 -22.63
CA PHE A 44 12.34 7.70 -21.24
C PHE A 44 12.52 6.33 -20.58
N LYS A 45 13.74 6.01 -20.15
CA LYS A 45 14.01 4.78 -19.42
C LYS A 45 13.71 4.99 -17.94
N ILE A 46 12.71 4.29 -17.43
CA ILE A 46 12.37 4.25 -16.01
C ILE A 46 12.76 2.89 -15.43
N THR A 47 13.02 2.83 -14.12
CA THR A 47 13.36 1.60 -13.42
C THR A 47 12.60 1.52 -12.12
N PHE A 48 11.95 0.37 -11.89
CA PHE A 48 11.23 0.05 -10.67
C PHE A 48 11.84 -1.17 -10.00
N LEU A 49 11.75 -1.24 -8.68
CA LEU A 49 11.82 -2.52 -7.99
C LEU A 49 10.55 -3.32 -8.33
N HIS A 50 10.65 -4.65 -8.34
CA HIS A 50 9.49 -5.51 -8.63
C HIS A 50 8.28 -5.18 -7.74
N GLU A 51 8.51 -4.89 -6.46
CA GLU A 51 7.47 -4.54 -5.48
C GLU A 51 6.83 -3.18 -5.77
N GLU A 52 7.63 -2.18 -6.18
CA GLU A 52 7.16 -0.86 -6.58
C GLU A 52 6.29 -0.94 -7.85
N LEU A 53 6.63 -1.84 -8.77
CA LEU A 53 5.87 -2.03 -10.00
C LEU A 53 4.49 -2.63 -9.73
N ASP A 54 4.39 -3.58 -8.79
CA ASP A 54 3.12 -4.17 -8.34
C ASP A 54 2.25 -3.13 -7.63
N ASP A 55 2.85 -2.32 -6.74
CA ASP A 55 2.17 -1.21 -6.07
C ASP A 55 1.66 -0.16 -7.07
N LEU A 56 2.48 0.15 -8.09
CA LEU A 56 2.10 1.07 -9.16
C LEU A 56 0.91 0.55 -9.98
N VAL A 57 0.85 -0.75 -10.30
CA VAL A 57 -0.31 -1.34 -11.00
C VAL A 57 -1.59 -1.15 -10.18
N ALA A 58 -1.56 -1.51 -8.89
CA ALA A 58 -2.72 -1.36 -8.01
C ALA A 58 -3.15 0.11 -7.85
N PHE A 59 -2.19 1.04 -7.84
CA PHE A 59 -2.47 2.47 -7.78
C PHE A 59 -3.08 2.99 -9.09
N MET A 60 -2.59 2.53 -10.24
CA MET A 60 -3.17 2.87 -11.55
C MET A 60 -4.61 2.39 -11.68
N ASP A 61 -4.96 1.21 -11.15
CA ASP A 61 -6.34 0.70 -11.15
C ASP A 61 -7.29 1.65 -10.40
N ASN A 62 -6.86 2.16 -9.24
CA ASN A 62 -7.63 3.17 -8.50
C ASN A 62 -7.80 4.47 -9.31
N ASN A 63 -6.74 4.98 -9.93
CA ASN A 63 -6.82 6.22 -10.72
C ASN A 63 -7.74 6.05 -11.95
N ILE A 64 -7.71 4.87 -12.58
CA ILE A 64 -8.62 4.54 -13.69
C ILE A 64 -10.08 4.55 -13.24
N PHE A 65 -10.36 4.07 -12.03
CA PHE A 65 -11.71 4.04 -11.47
C PHE A 65 -12.29 5.46 -11.38
N PHE A 66 -11.52 6.40 -10.80
CA PHE A 66 -11.94 7.80 -10.59
C PHE A 66 -11.74 8.73 -11.80
N GLU A 67 -11.09 8.31 -12.88
CA GLU A 67 -10.89 9.17 -14.06
C GLU A 67 -12.19 9.34 -14.86
N GLU A 68 -12.72 10.57 -14.85
CA GLU A 68 -13.97 10.95 -15.53
C GLU A 68 -13.78 11.13 -17.04
N THR A 69 -12.59 11.55 -17.48
CA THR A 69 -12.36 11.85 -18.89
C THR A 69 -12.18 10.55 -19.68
N LYS A 70 -13.12 10.21 -20.57
CA LYS A 70 -13.04 9.03 -21.47
C LYS A 70 -11.67 8.85 -22.13
N LEU A 71 -11.09 9.95 -22.61
CA LEU A 71 -9.79 9.95 -23.26
C LEU A 71 -8.65 9.61 -22.28
N GLN A 72 -8.60 10.26 -21.12
CA GLN A 72 -7.55 10.01 -20.11
C GLN A 72 -7.68 8.61 -19.53
N LYS A 73 -8.91 8.15 -19.25
CA LYS A 73 -9.20 6.79 -18.78
C LYS A 73 -8.68 5.74 -19.76
N LYS A 74 -8.96 5.89 -21.06
CA LYS A 74 -8.44 4.98 -22.10
C LYS A 74 -6.91 4.95 -22.13
N ARG A 75 -6.27 6.10 -21.93
CA ARG A 75 -4.81 6.24 -21.92
C ARG A 75 -4.18 5.59 -20.68
N LEU A 76 -4.76 5.81 -19.50
CA LEU A 76 -4.37 5.17 -18.25
C LEU A 76 -4.52 3.65 -18.33
N ILE A 77 -5.66 3.14 -18.85
CA ILE A 77 -5.88 1.70 -19.06
C ILE A 77 -4.79 1.11 -19.96
N LYS A 78 -4.44 1.80 -21.05
CA LYS A 78 -3.38 1.33 -21.97
C LYS A 78 -2.03 1.23 -21.27
N LEU A 79 -1.66 2.23 -20.48
CA LEU A 79 -0.40 2.24 -19.72
C LEU A 79 -0.41 1.16 -18.63
N GLN A 80 -1.47 1.09 -17.83
CA GLN A 80 -1.69 0.09 -16.78
C GLN A 80 -1.58 -1.32 -17.37
N THR A 81 -2.24 -1.59 -18.49
CA THR A 81 -2.22 -2.92 -19.14
C THR A 81 -0.81 -3.30 -19.54
N ARG A 82 -0.03 -2.33 -20.06
CA ARG A 82 1.35 -2.57 -20.46
C ARG A 82 2.25 -2.85 -19.26
N VAL A 83 2.10 -2.08 -18.18
CA VAL A 83 2.86 -2.28 -16.94
C VAL A 83 2.49 -3.61 -16.27
N ALA A 84 1.20 -3.95 -16.19
CA ALA A 84 0.71 -5.22 -15.67
C ALA A 84 1.19 -6.41 -16.50
N THR A 85 1.23 -6.27 -17.83
CA THR A 85 1.78 -7.30 -18.73
C THR A 85 3.27 -7.51 -18.47
N LEU A 86 4.05 -6.43 -18.29
CA LEU A 86 5.46 -6.53 -17.92
C LEU A 86 5.64 -7.24 -16.57
N LEU A 87 4.83 -6.88 -15.57
CA LEU A 87 4.85 -7.52 -14.26
C LEU A 87 4.52 -9.02 -14.35
N ASN A 88 3.48 -9.38 -15.09
CA ASN A 88 3.06 -10.77 -15.30
C ASN A 88 4.11 -11.58 -16.07
N PHE A 89 4.72 -10.99 -17.10
CA PHE A 89 5.84 -11.60 -17.80
C PHE A 89 7.03 -11.85 -16.86
N MET A 90 7.37 -10.87 -16.02
CA MET A 90 8.43 -11.03 -15.02
C MET A 90 8.11 -12.09 -13.97
N ASN A 91 6.83 -12.29 -13.66
CA ASN A 91 6.37 -13.37 -12.79
C ASN A 91 6.41 -14.74 -13.48
N SER A 92 6.24 -14.79 -14.80
CA SER A 92 6.25 -16.03 -15.60
C SER A 92 7.65 -16.47 -16.05
N ILE A 93 8.64 -15.57 -16.11
CA ILE A 93 10.05 -15.94 -16.28
C ILE A 93 10.45 -16.83 -15.10
N LYS A 94 10.53 -18.15 -15.36
CA LYS A 94 11.06 -19.14 -14.42
C LYS A 94 12.40 -18.63 -13.89
N LYS A 95 12.56 -18.64 -12.56
CA LYS A 95 13.90 -18.55 -11.94
C LYS A 95 14.80 -19.56 -12.68
N PRO A 96 16.03 -19.21 -13.08
CA PRO A 96 16.99 -20.26 -13.39
C PRO A 96 17.02 -21.21 -12.20
N GLU A 97 16.95 -22.52 -12.44
CA GLU A 97 17.19 -23.54 -11.42
C GLU A 97 18.64 -23.38 -10.94
N ILE A 98 18.82 -22.52 -9.94
CA ILE A 98 20.03 -22.49 -9.15
C ILE A 98 19.89 -23.67 -8.19
N LYS A 99 20.64 -24.75 -8.42
CA LYS A 99 20.79 -25.83 -7.44
C LYS A 99 21.40 -25.24 -6.16
N GLY A 100 20.55 -24.94 -5.19
CA GLY A 100 20.88 -24.37 -3.89
C GLY A 100 19.64 -23.70 -3.29
N GLU A 101 19.42 -23.83 -1.98
CA GLU A 101 18.28 -23.22 -1.28
C GLU A 101 18.26 -21.70 -1.51
N GLN A 102 17.44 -21.25 -2.46
CA GLN A 102 17.33 -19.83 -2.75
C GLN A 102 16.47 -19.18 -1.66
N HIS A 103 17.13 -18.65 -0.64
CA HIS A 103 16.47 -17.95 0.46
C HIS A 103 15.66 -16.77 -0.08
N CYS A 104 14.33 -16.88 -0.01
CA CYS A 104 13.45 -15.75 -0.22
C CYS A 104 13.60 -14.82 1.01
N ASN A 105 14.17 -13.63 0.79
CA ASN A 105 14.35 -12.64 1.86
C ASN A 105 13.09 -11.81 2.15
N LEU A 106 12.01 -12.06 1.39
CA LEU A 106 10.71 -11.47 1.68
C LEU A 106 10.23 -11.94 3.06
N LYS A 107 9.78 -10.99 3.87
CA LYS A 107 9.18 -11.27 5.16
C LYS A 107 7.71 -10.89 5.11
N TYR A 108 6.86 -11.84 5.49
CA TYR A 108 5.47 -11.55 5.77
C TYR A 108 5.30 -11.10 7.21
N TYR A 109 4.47 -10.10 7.36
CA TYR A 109 3.98 -9.59 8.62
C TYR A 109 2.54 -10.06 8.76
N ILE A 110 2.23 -10.68 9.90
CA ILE A 110 0.90 -11.15 10.23
C ILE A 110 0.36 -10.26 11.33
N PHE A 111 -0.72 -9.55 11.02
CA PHE A 111 -1.41 -8.65 11.93
C PHE A 111 -2.71 -9.26 12.41
N ALA A 112 -3.09 -8.97 13.65
CA ALA A 112 -4.46 -9.04 14.09
C ALA A 112 -5.01 -7.61 14.08
N VAL A 113 -6.08 -7.38 13.32
CA VAL A 113 -6.74 -6.09 13.22
C VAL A 113 -8.13 -6.25 13.80
N SER A 114 -8.53 -5.38 14.71
CA SER A 114 -9.86 -5.42 15.33
C SER A 114 -10.51 -4.05 15.30
N VAL A 115 -11.77 -4.00 14.88
CA VAL A 115 -12.61 -2.80 14.95
C VAL A 115 -13.46 -2.87 16.21
N LYS A 116 -13.55 -1.75 16.91
CA LYS A 116 -14.38 -1.63 18.12
C LYS A 116 -15.77 -1.11 17.75
N ASP A 117 -16.78 -1.48 18.53
CA ASP A 117 -18.05 -0.79 18.55
C ASP A 117 -17.97 0.50 19.39
N HIS A 118 -19.06 1.26 19.40
CA HIS A 118 -19.22 2.50 20.17
C HIS A 118 -19.13 2.30 21.69
N TYR A 119 -19.23 1.07 22.19
CA TYR A 119 -19.01 0.72 23.59
C TYR A 119 -17.56 0.25 23.87
N GLY A 120 -16.71 0.24 22.85
CA GLY A 120 -15.30 -0.17 22.96
C GLY A 120 -15.07 -1.68 22.91
N ASN A 121 -16.11 -2.49 22.65
CA ASN A 121 -16.00 -3.94 22.50
C ASN A 121 -15.51 -4.31 21.10
N ASN A 122 -14.76 -5.40 20.97
CA ASN A 122 -14.32 -5.90 19.66
C ASN A 122 -15.54 -6.43 18.88
N LYS A 123 -15.95 -5.71 17.84
CA LYS A 123 -17.06 -6.09 16.96
C LYS A 123 -16.65 -7.14 15.94
N ALA A 124 -15.49 -6.94 15.32
CA ALA A 124 -14.93 -7.87 14.35
C ALA A 124 -13.40 -7.83 14.36
N SER A 125 -12.79 -8.93 13.90
CA SER A 125 -11.34 -9.01 13.74
C SER A 125 -10.93 -9.76 12.48
N ARG A 126 -9.78 -9.38 11.92
CA ARG A 126 -9.14 -9.98 10.75
C ARG A 126 -7.69 -10.30 11.06
N HIS A 127 -7.24 -11.49 10.71
CA HIS A 127 -5.81 -11.80 10.70
C HIS A 127 -5.27 -11.63 9.28
N ILE A 128 -4.41 -10.64 9.08
CA ILE A 128 -3.96 -10.22 7.76
C ILE A 128 -2.48 -10.56 7.61
N GLN A 129 -2.14 -11.34 6.60
CA GLN A 129 -0.77 -11.52 6.15
C GLN A 129 -0.48 -10.57 5.00
N ILE A 130 0.60 -9.80 5.13
CA ILE A 130 1.05 -8.88 4.08
C ILE A 130 2.58 -8.82 4.04
N ALA A 131 3.14 -8.56 2.87
CA ALA A 131 4.57 -8.34 2.71
C ALA A 131 5.01 -7.09 3.48
N GLY A 132 6.05 -7.18 4.30
CA GLY A 132 6.54 -6.04 5.09
C GLY A 132 7.05 -4.88 4.23
N THR A 133 7.36 -5.15 2.97
CA THR A 133 7.82 -4.19 1.96
C THR A 133 6.70 -3.35 1.35
N LYS A 134 5.42 -3.70 1.59
CA LYS A 134 4.28 -2.87 1.19
C LYS A 134 4.24 -1.58 2.00
N SER A 135 3.69 -0.52 1.42
CA SER A 135 3.46 0.75 2.11
C SER A 135 2.35 0.66 3.15
N LEU A 136 2.33 1.60 4.09
CA LEU A 136 1.22 1.76 5.03
C LEU A 136 -0.07 2.16 4.30
N TYR A 137 0.01 2.87 3.18
CA TYR A 137 -1.15 3.16 2.33
C TYR A 137 -1.79 1.87 1.78
N ASN A 138 -0.98 0.96 1.24
CA ASN A 138 -1.46 -0.33 0.78
C ASN A 138 -2.01 -1.18 1.94
N PHE A 139 -1.40 -1.09 3.11
CA PHE A 139 -1.91 -1.78 4.28
C PHE A 139 -3.27 -1.25 4.73
N ALA A 140 -3.45 0.08 4.78
CA ALA A 140 -4.73 0.72 5.08
C ALA A 140 -5.84 0.25 4.14
N LYS A 141 -5.57 0.22 2.82
CA LYS A 141 -6.51 -0.31 1.82
C LYS A 141 -6.88 -1.77 2.10
N VAL A 142 -5.90 -2.61 2.43
CA VAL A 142 -6.15 -4.04 2.75
C VAL A 142 -6.97 -4.17 4.03
N ILE A 143 -6.72 -3.31 5.03
CA ILE A 143 -7.52 -3.30 6.26
C ILE A 143 -8.96 -2.95 5.93
N THR A 144 -9.25 -1.80 5.33
CA THR A 144 -10.62 -1.36 5.05
C THR A 144 -11.39 -2.38 4.20
N GLN A 145 -10.78 -2.87 3.13
CA GLN A 145 -11.39 -3.90 2.27
C GLN A 145 -11.66 -5.21 3.01
N SER A 146 -10.83 -5.59 4.00
CA SER A 146 -11.08 -6.79 4.80
C SER A 146 -12.30 -6.70 5.73
N PHE A 147 -12.79 -5.48 5.96
CA PHE A 147 -14.02 -5.19 6.69
C PHE A 147 -15.14 -4.69 5.76
N ASP A 148 -15.02 -4.90 4.45
CA ASP A 148 -16.01 -4.48 3.44
C ASP A 148 -16.27 -2.95 3.42
N PHE A 149 -15.26 -2.16 3.83
CA PHE A 149 -15.33 -0.70 3.78
C PHE A 149 -14.87 -0.17 2.41
N TYR A 150 -15.48 0.92 1.98
CA TYR A 150 -14.95 1.81 0.97
C TYR A 150 -13.67 2.48 1.48
N PHE A 151 -12.69 2.64 0.59
CA PHE A 151 -11.41 3.27 0.89
C PHE A 151 -11.35 4.65 0.22
N ASP A 152 -12.15 5.56 0.75
CA ASP A 152 -12.54 6.85 0.16
C ASP A 152 -12.22 8.06 1.05
N HIS A 153 -11.84 7.84 2.32
CA HIS A 153 -11.50 8.89 3.27
C HIS A 153 -10.02 8.90 3.67
N CYS A 154 -9.59 10.01 4.27
CA CYS A 154 -8.26 10.14 4.86
C CYS A 154 -8.13 9.32 6.14
N PHE A 155 -6.88 9.01 6.49
CA PHE A 155 -6.56 8.14 7.62
C PHE A 155 -5.14 8.34 8.13
N GLY A 156 -4.88 7.77 9.32
CA GLY A 156 -3.55 7.72 9.91
C GLY A 156 -3.32 6.48 10.77
N PHE A 157 -2.04 6.22 11.05
CA PHE A 157 -1.55 5.20 11.98
C PHE A 157 -0.84 5.88 13.15
N TYR A 158 -1.23 5.55 14.38
CA TYR A 158 -0.79 6.20 15.61
C TYR A 158 -0.36 5.16 16.65
N ASP A 159 0.81 5.30 17.27
CA ASP A 159 1.26 4.33 18.29
C ASP A 159 0.64 4.53 19.68
N ASN A 160 -0.15 5.59 19.87
CA ASN A 160 -0.97 5.80 21.05
C ASN A 160 -2.44 5.42 20.79
N LEU A 161 -2.88 4.31 21.40
CA LEU A 161 -4.23 3.76 21.23
C LEU A 161 -5.34 4.54 21.96
N LYS A 162 -4.99 5.48 22.85
CA LYS A 162 -5.95 6.23 23.67
C LYS A 162 -6.14 7.65 23.18
N CYS A 163 -5.04 8.35 22.91
CA CYS A 163 -5.02 9.72 22.43
C CYS A 163 -4.04 9.79 21.27
N TYR A 164 -4.55 9.82 20.04
CA TYR A 164 -3.68 9.72 18.87
C TYR A 164 -2.78 10.95 18.69
N HIS A 165 -3.20 12.13 19.19
CA HIS A 165 -2.39 13.35 19.23
C HIS A 165 -1.11 13.19 20.08
N ASP A 166 -1.13 12.31 21.09
CA ASP A 166 0.00 12.02 21.96
C ASP A 166 0.87 10.86 21.43
N SER A 167 0.83 10.58 20.13
CA SER A 167 1.65 9.53 19.51
C SER A 167 3.09 9.99 19.31
N GLU A 168 4.04 9.13 19.67
CA GLU A 168 5.45 9.37 19.36
C GLU A 168 5.74 9.08 17.88
N ASN A 169 5.04 8.07 17.32
CA ASN A 169 5.09 7.72 15.92
C ASN A 169 3.69 7.85 15.31
N ALA A 170 3.56 8.76 14.35
CA ALA A 170 2.36 8.96 13.57
C ALA A 170 2.66 8.95 12.06
N TYR A 171 1.76 8.35 11.29
CA TYR A 171 1.83 8.27 9.85
C TYR A 171 0.48 8.64 9.23
N GLU A 172 0.42 9.65 8.37
CA GLU A 172 -0.84 10.22 7.91
C GLU A 172 -0.87 10.38 6.39
N LEU A 173 -2.07 10.21 5.80
CA LEU A 173 -2.27 10.49 4.37
C LEU A 173 -2.15 11.99 4.05
N PHE A 174 -2.51 12.86 4.99
CA PHE A 174 -2.44 14.32 4.84
C PHE A 174 -1.04 14.79 4.42
N VAL A 175 0.00 14.24 5.05
CA VAL A 175 1.40 14.51 4.70
C VAL A 175 1.70 14.21 3.24
N ASP A 176 1.13 13.14 2.69
CA ASP A 176 1.38 12.76 1.30
C ASP A 176 0.54 13.53 0.28
N ILE A 177 -0.51 14.25 0.70
CA ILE A 177 -1.33 15.08 -0.19
C ILE A 177 -1.03 16.58 -0.07
N GLY A 178 0.04 16.92 0.66
CA GLY A 178 0.58 18.28 0.72
C GLY A 178 0.02 19.15 1.84
N GLU A 179 -0.76 18.58 2.76
CA GLU A 179 -1.18 19.26 3.98
C GLU A 179 0.00 19.37 4.95
N GLU A 180 0.07 20.49 5.67
CA GLU A 180 1.12 20.72 6.65
C GLU A 180 0.87 19.84 7.89
N PRO A 181 1.79 18.93 8.25
CA PRO A 181 1.61 18.12 9.45
C PRO A 181 1.69 18.98 10.71
N GLU A 182 0.92 18.60 11.73
CA GLU A 182 0.96 19.22 13.06
C GLU A 182 2.38 19.16 13.69
N SER A 183 3.20 18.19 13.27
CA SER A 183 4.61 18.10 13.64
C SER A 183 5.46 17.50 12.54
N ALA A 184 6.70 17.99 12.40
CA ALA A 184 7.71 17.42 11.49
C ALA A 184 8.06 15.94 11.77
N LYS A 185 7.61 15.37 12.90
CA LYS A 185 7.78 13.95 13.22
C LYS A 185 6.78 13.05 12.48
N ILE A 186 5.63 13.60 12.07
CA ILE A 186 4.58 12.88 11.35
C ILE A 186 5.07 12.62 9.93
N LYS A 187 4.92 11.38 9.47
CA LYS A 187 5.40 10.93 8.15
C LYS A 187 4.24 10.54 7.24
N GLY A 188 4.49 10.54 5.94
CA GLY A 188 3.54 10.02 4.95
C GLY A 188 3.40 8.49 5.00
N VAL A 189 2.23 7.99 4.61
CA VAL A 189 1.90 6.56 4.53
C VAL A 189 2.25 5.91 3.19
N LYS A 190 2.37 6.69 2.10
CA LYS A 190 2.67 6.18 0.75
C LYS A 190 4.09 5.65 0.65
N LYS A 191 5.06 6.37 1.23
CA LYS A 191 6.50 6.00 1.25
C LYS A 191 6.88 5.08 2.41
N THR A 192 6.21 5.21 3.55
CA THR A 192 6.54 4.42 4.74
C THR A 192 6.14 2.96 4.53
N LYS A 193 7.12 2.05 4.59
CA LYS A 193 6.89 0.61 4.50
C LYS A 193 6.50 0.01 5.84
N ILE A 194 5.72 -1.07 5.83
CA ILE A 194 5.26 -1.76 7.04
C ILE A 194 6.43 -2.15 7.94
N PHE A 195 7.54 -2.65 7.38
CA PHE A 195 8.72 -3.04 8.18
C PHE A 195 9.41 -1.85 8.89
N GLN A 196 9.18 -0.62 8.44
CA GLN A 196 9.74 0.58 9.05
C GLN A 196 8.89 1.04 10.24
N ALA A 197 7.56 0.93 10.11
CA ALA A 197 6.60 1.29 11.15
C ALA A 197 6.47 0.21 12.24
N PHE A 198 6.36 -1.06 11.83
CA PHE A 198 6.27 -2.21 12.73
C PHE A 198 7.59 -3.00 12.70
N LYS A 199 8.37 -2.89 13.77
CA LYS A 199 9.70 -3.47 13.91
C LYS A 199 9.67 -4.80 14.66
N LYS A 200 8.80 -4.95 15.67
CA LYS A 200 8.77 -6.12 16.55
C LYS A 200 7.35 -6.61 16.85
N ARG A 201 7.24 -7.92 17.06
CA ARG A 201 6.01 -8.57 17.51
C ARG A 201 5.47 -7.88 18.78
N GLY A 202 4.17 -7.68 18.83
CA GLY A 202 3.45 -7.06 19.94
C GLY A 202 3.27 -5.55 19.80
N GLU A 203 3.95 -4.90 18.84
CA GLU A 203 3.68 -3.49 18.53
C GLU A 203 2.24 -3.31 18.03
N LYS A 204 1.63 -2.23 18.49
CA LYS A 204 0.24 -1.87 18.22
C LYS A 204 0.19 -0.45 17.69
N PHE A 205 -0.65 -0.24 16.70
CA PHE A 205 -1.03 1.07 16.22
C PHE A 205 -2.56 1.17 16.21
N LEU A 206 -3.06 2.35 16.50
CA LEU A 206 -4.40 2.76 16.11
C LEU A 206 -4.35 3.12 14.64
N PHE A 207 -5.11 2.41 13.82
CA PHE A 207 -5.45 2.85 12.48
C PHE A 207 -6.78 3.59 12.59
N LEU A 208 -6.72 4.91 12.49
CA LEU A 208 -7.87 5.80 12.49
C LEU A 208 -8.23 6.09 11.04
N PHE A 209 -9.38 5.59 10.60
CA PHE A 209 -9.89 5.78 9.25
C PHE A 209 -11.13 6.66 9.30
N ASP A 210 -11.24 7.59 8.36
CA ASP A 210 -12.31 8.59 8.33
C ASP A 210 -12.34 9.41 9.62
N TYR A 211 -11.67 10.56 9.61
CA TYR A 211 -11.62 11.45 10.78
C TYR A 211 -13.00 12.03 11.16
N GLY A 212 -13.99 12.01 10.26
CA GLY A 212 -15.35 12.43 10.56
C GLY A 212 -16.07 11.41 11.44
N ASP A 213 -16.14 10.16 10.97
CA ASP A 213 -16.83 9.07 11.68
C ASP A 213 -15.96 8.35 12.71
N SER A 214 -14.66 8.64 12.72
CA SER A 214 -13.69 8.13 13.68
C SER A 214 -13.64 6.60 13.78
N TRP A 215 -13.48 5.91 12.65
CA TRP A 215 -13.34 4.46 12.66
C TRP A 215 -12.01 4.03 13.27
N ASN A 216 -12.08 3.45 14.47
CA ASN A 216 -10.93 3.06 15.26
C ASN A 216 -10.62 1.56 15.10
N PHE A 217 -9.51 1.25 14.44
CA PHE A 217 -8.99 -0.12 14.33
C PHE A 217 -7.71 -0.28 15.16
N VAL A 218 -7.68 -1.32 16.00
CA VAL A 218 -6.43 -1.72 16.68
C VAL A 218 -5.69 -2.69 15.78
N VAL A 219 -4.47 -2.34 15.39
CA VAL A 219 -3.59 -3.12 14.52
C VAL A 219 -2.42 -3.64 15.33
N GLU A 220 -2.37 -4.94 15.61
CA GLU A 220 -1.28 -5.58 16.37
C GLU A 220 -0.42 -6.48 15.48
N LEU A 221 0.89 -6.28 15.46
CA LEU A 221 1.82 -7.19 14.80
C LEU A 221 1.97 -8.49 15.61
N LYS A 222 1.40 -9.60 15.12
CA LYS A 222 1.45 -10.90 15.80
C LYS A 222 2.69 -11.70 15.45
N GLN A 223 3.16 -11.62 14.20
CA GLN A 223 4.27 -12.45 13.75
C GLN A 223 4.98 -11.84 12.53
N ILE A 224 6.29 -12.06 12.46
CA ILE A 224 7.10 -11.86 11.26
C ILE A 224 7.63 -13.22 10.82
N LYS A 225 7.37 -13.63 9.58
CA LYS A 225 7.84 -14.91 9.02
C LYS A 225 8.55 -14.73 7.69
N LYS A 226 9.58 -15.51 7.43
CA LYS A 226 10.19 -15.57 6.10
C LYS A 226 9.23 -16.24 5.11
N ALA A 227 9.12 -15.68 3.93
CA ALA A 227 8.34 -16.28 2.86
C ALA A 227 9.06 -17.49 2.28
N LYS A 228 8.32 -18.53 1.87
CA LYS A 228 8.88 -19.68 1.14
C LYS A 228 9.09 -19.36 -0.35
N LYS A 229 8.17 -18.57 -0.91
CA LYS A 229 8.18 -18.07 -2.28
C LYS A 229 7.91 -16.58 -2.29
N TRP A 230 8.38 -15.91 -3.33
CA TRP A 230 8.10 -14.50 -3.56
C TRP A 230 6.64 -14.34 -4.01
N ASP A 231 5.80 -13.82 -3.13
CA ASP A 231 4.38 -13.57 -3.39
C ASP A 231 3.99 -12.31 -2.60
N LEU A 232 3.49 -11.28 -3.28
CA LEU A 232 3.21 -9.99 -2.66
C LEU A 232 1.74 -9.82 -2.29
N LYS A 233 0.89 -10.80 -2.67
CA LYS A 233 -0.54 -10.71 -2.44
C LYS A 233 -0.83 -10.77 -0.95
N PRO A 234 -1.62 -9.82 -0.42
CA PRO A 234 -2.13 -9.92 0.94
C PRO A 234 -3.10 -11.11 1.04
N VAL A 235 -3.15 -11.73 2.21
CA VAL A 235 -4.03 -12.87 2.49
C VAL A 235 -4.74 -12.65 3.83
N ILE A 236 -6.07 -12.74 3.82
CA ILE A 236 -6.86 -12.81 5.05
C ILE A 236 -6.81 -14.24 5.56
N LEU A 237 -6.06 -14.47 6.63
CA LEU A 237 -5.85 -15.79 7.23
C LEU A 237 -7.03 -16.22 8.10
N LYS A 238 -7.74 -15.26 8.71
CA LYS A 238 -8.86 -15.50 9.61
C LYS A 238 -9.80 -14.30 9.62
N SER A 239 -11.10 -14.56 9.64
CA SER A 239 -12.14 -13.56 9.87
C SER A 239 -12.99 -13.98 11.06
N ILE A 240 -13.22 -13.04 11.98
CA ILE A 240 -14.01 -13.24 13.20
C ILE A 240 -15.03 -12.11 13.27
N GLY A 241 -16.30 -12.45 13.44
CA GLY A 241 -17.41 -11.48 13.50
C GLY A 241 -17.71 -10.84 12.14
N ASN A 242 -18.95 -10.37 12.01
CA ASN A 242 -19.40 -9.61 10.86
C ASN A 242 -18.85 -8.19 10.92
N PRO A 243 -18.37 -7.63 9.80
CA PRO A 243 -17.92 -6.26 9.80
C PRO A 243 -19.07 -5.31 10.17
N PRO A 244 -18.79 -4.18 10.83
CA PRO A 244 -19.76 -3.11 10.96
C PRO A 244 -20.25 -2.63 9.59
N VAL A 245 -21.47 -2.11 9.54
CA VAL A 245 -21.90 -1.24 8.43
C VAL A 245 -21.08 0.04 8.53
N GLN A 246 -20.43 0.45 7.43
CA GLN A 246 -19.55 1.62 7.41
C GLN A 246 -20.34 2.93 7.51
N TYR A 247 -21.37 3.10 6.70
CA TYR A 247 -22.23 4.28 6.73
C TYR A 247 -23.68 3.82 6.79
N ALA A 248 -24.45 4.38 7.73
CA ALA A 248 -25.89 4.20 7.71
C ALA A 248 -26.43 4.77 6.39
N PRO A 249 -27.49 4.18 5.80
CA PRO A 249 -28.21 4.84 4.74
C PRO A 249 -28.66 6.21 5.25
N LEU A 250 -28.51 7.26 4.43
CA LEU A 250 -29.11 8.55 4.74
C LEU A 250 -30.62 8.33 4.91
N ASP A 251 -31.18 8.77 6.04
CA ASP A 251 -32.63 8.88 6.17
C ASP A 251 -33.11 9.89 5.11
N GLU A 252 -34.01 9.47 4.22
CA GLU A 252 -34.64 10.33 3.19
C GLU A 252 -35.51 11.44 3.79
#